data_AF-A0A496XML7-F1
#
_entry.id   AF-A0A496XML7-F1
#
_cell.length_a   1.000
_cell.length_b   1.000
_cell.length_c   1.000
_cell.angle_alpha   90.00
_cell.angle_beta   90.00
_cell.angle_gamma   90.00
#
_symmetry.space_group_name_H-M   'P 1'
#
loop_
_entity.id
_entity.type
_entity.pdbx_description
1 polymer ?
#
loop_
_entity_poly.entity_id
_entity_poly.type
_entity_poly.pdbx_seq_one_letter_code
_entity_poly.pdbx_strand_id
1 'polypeptide(L)'
;MKKLFLILPLTALLFATQGWAPPPGKGGATGGQDLSKCDLKPKEQTKVTLKDKSGKVHHICTGLAVCGGKSVTVSCKVSEKEECPIAKKCVTMSGVESAIDGIEDHEYDSMTTEELKKYWTPERIEKAIPEEMEVDPKDLRGLSQSEEPLGRSLIISNPRNIPDQLTDSAGKLTEGPAIKVKELTPLYRPTGVLLYNKKGITGDFRCTASLIYLEKTKEIGMLSAAHCFYDQKTRKPSRWHTFVPEYGFIDKRKHEYYGVKRHMVFGPWKRVGRVRWDIDFVIATFSKKVPEKFCCHGIIKGLSRPPKFTLGYPAVGRFAGNRNMLLINLYNLHTGERPFIRSENEFTGGSSGGPWIGGDPQSKKYGYIFGINSWIRGKTNPNKQMYSPPFGKNIENMYKCFLKERGIPGCPY
;
A
#
# COMPACT_ATOMS: atom_id res chain seq x y z
N MET A 1 -27.67 26.10 -23.62
CA MET A 1 -27.13 25.43 -22.41
C MET A 1 -26.89 23.95 -22.73
N LYS A 2 -25.68 23.55 -23.14
CA LYS A 2 -25.33 22.16 -23.46
C LYS A 2 -24.29 21.67 -22.45
N LYS A 3 -24.60 20.61 -21.70
CA LYS A 3 -23.67 19.94 -20.78
C LYS A 3 -22.81 18.97 -21.59
N LEU A 4 -21.50 19.19 -21.57
CA LEU A 4 -20.49 18.32 -22.17
C LEU A 4 -20.11 17.25 -21.13
N PHE A 5 -20.43 15.98 -21.39
CA PHE A 5 -19.90 14.86 -20.61
C PHE A 5 -18.57 14.42 -21.24
N LEU A 6 -17.47 14.66 -20.52
CA LEU A 6 -16.12 14.28 -20.89
C LEU A 6 -15.89 12.82 -20.43
N ILE A 7 -15.88 11.87 -21.38
CA ILE A 7 -15.51 10.48 -21.13
C ILE A 7 -14.01 10.33 -21.40
N LEU A 8 -13.22 10.11 -20.34
CA LEU A 8 -11.78 9.79 -20.41
C LEU A 8 -11.56 8.29 -20.68
N PRO A 9 -10.44 7.89 -21.34
CA PRO A 9 -10.32 6.60 -21.99
C PRO A 9 -9.79 5.48 -21.08
N LEU A 10 -10.45 4.33 -21.15
CA LEU A 10 -10.12 3.06 -20.49
C LEU A 10 -9.47 2.05 -21.48
N THR A 11 -8.69 2.52 -22.46
CA THR A 11 -8.31 1.72 -23.65
C THR A 11 -6.91 1.09 -23.65
N ALA A 12 -6.09 1.22 -22.61
CA ALA A 12 -4.69 0.76 -22.68
C ALA A 12 -4.43 -0.69 -22.23
N LEU A 13 -5.35 -1.40 -21.55
CA LEU A 13 -5.02 -2.69 -20.93
C LEU A 13 -5.22 -3.95 -21.79
N LEU A 14 -5.67 -3.85 -23.05
CA LEU A 14 -6.07 -5.01 -23.85
C LEU A 14 -5.10 -5.46 -24.95
N PHE A 15 -3.89 -4.89 -25.04
CA PHE A 15 -2.98 -5.17 -26.17
C PHE A 15 -1.56 -5.63 -25.80
N ALA A 16 -1.38 -6.35 -24.68
CA ALA A 16 -0.07 -6.91 -24.30
C ALA A 16 0.08 -8.43 -24.47
N THR A 17 -0.86 -9.13 -25.09
CA THR A 17 -0.71 -10.57 -25.43
C THR A 17 -1.11 -10.85 -26.87
N GLN A 18 -0.28 -10.42 -27.84
CA GLN A 18 -0.40 -10.93 -29.21
C GLN A 18 0.33 -12.27 -29.35
N GLY A 19 -0.39 -13.33 -29.00
CA GLY A 19 -0.30 -14.63 -29.64
C GLY A 19 -1.73 -15.04 -29.98
N TRP A 20 -2.30 -14.47 -31.05
CA TRP A 20 -3.62 -14.88 -31.51
C TRP A 20 -3.54 -16.32 -32.03
N ALA A 21 -4.33 -17.19 -31.41
CA ALA A 21 -4.56 -18.54 -31.88
C ALA A 21 -5.04 -18.55 -33.35
N PRO A 22 -4.66 -19.58 -34.12
CA PRO A 22 -5.04 -19.70 -35.54
C PRO A 22 -6.57 -19.83 -35.71
N PRO A 23 -7.09 -19.58 -36.93
CA PRO A 23 -8.52 -19.63 -37.21
C PRO A 23 -9.14 -20.99 -36.87
N PRO A 24 -10.44 -21.02 -36.54
CA PRO A 24 -11.12 -22.24 -36.09
C PRO A 24 -11.10 -23.28 -37.21
N GLY A 25 -10.36 -24.37 -37.01
CA GLY A 25 -10.32 -25.47 -37.96
C GLY A 25 -9.32 -26.59 -37.69
N LYS A 26 -8.21 -26.36 -36.97
CA LYS A 26 -7.29 -27.44 -36.58
C LYS A 26 -6.74 -27.20 -35.18
N GLY A 27 -6.78 -28.24 -34.34
CA GLY A 27 -6.70 -28.18 -32.88
C GLY A 27 -5.58 -27.30 -32.31
N GLY A 28 -5.97 -26.27 -31.56
CA GLY A 28 -5.12 -25.48 -30.68
C GLY A 28 -5.88 -25.20 -29.38
N ALA A 29 -5.23 -25.42 -28.24
CA ALA A 29 -5.85 -25.48 -26.92
C ALA A 29 -6.48 -24.14 -26.48
N THR A 30 -7.76 -23.92 -26.79
CA THR A 30 -8.60 -22.99 -26.02
C THR A 30 -9.24 -23.75 -24.88
N GLY A 31 -8.49 -23.95 -23.80
CA GLY A 31 -9.03 -24.41 -22.52
C GLY A 31 -9.89 -23.33 -21.88
N GLY A 32 -10.98 -22.94 -22.54
CA GLY A 32 -12.02 -22.12 -21.92
C GLY A 32 -12.65 -22.93 -20.79
N GLN A 33 -12.63 -22.39 -19.58
CA GLN A 33 -13.34 -23.02 -18.47
C GLN A 33 -14.83 -23.07 -18.82
N ASP A 34 -15.47 -24.22 -18.60
CA ASP A 34 -16.90 -24.37 -18.85
C ASP A 34 -17.68 -23.50 -17.84
N LEU A 35 -18.09 -22.32 -18.30
CA LEU A 35 -18.83 -21.33 -17.53
C LEU A 35 -20.33 -21.64 -17.42
N SER A 36 -20.81 -22.73 -18.04
CA SER A 36 -22.22 -23.16 -17.91
C SER A 36 -22.61 -23.47 -16.46
N LYS A 37 -21.61 -23.74 -15.60
CA LYS A 37 -21.78 -24.03 -14.16
C LYS A 37 -21.60 -22.80 -13.27
N CYS A 38 -21.50 -21.61 -13.84
CA CYS A 38 -21.29 -20.38 -13.10
C CYS A 38 -22.55 -19.52 -13.06
N ASP A 39 -22.86 -18.96 -11.90
CA ASP A 39 -23.89 -17.95 -11.74
C ASP A 39 -23.34 -16.60 -12.19
N LEU A 40 -23.60 -16.24 -13.45
CA LEU A 40 -23.26 -14.94 -14.01
C LEU A 40 -24.13 -13.89 -13.32
N LYS A 41 -23.59 -13.03 -12.46
CA LYS A 41 -24.36 -11.98 -11.76
C LYS A 41 -24.72 -10.84 -12.72
N PRO A 42 -25.93 -10.81 -13.31
CA PRO A 42 -26.17 -9.99 -14.49
C PRO A 42 -26.17 -8.50 -14.25
N LYS A 43 -26.70 -8.13 -13.08
CA LYS A 43 -26.84 -6.75 -12.62
C LYS A 43 -25.49 -6.12 -12.26
N GLU A 44 -24.43 -6.92 -12.24
CA GLU A 44 -23.08 -6.52 -11.85
C GLU A 44 -22.11 -6.52 -13.04
N GLN A 45 -22.61 -6.78 -14.26
CA GLN A 45 -21.81 -6.71 -15.48
C GLN A 45 -21.98 -5.35 -16.17
N THR A 46 -20.87 -4.79 -16.63
CA THR A 46 -20.83 -3.53 -17.38
C THR A 46 -20.44 -3.81 -18.83
N LYS A 47 -21.19 -3.23 -19.78
CA LYS A 47 -20.84 -3.26 -21.20
C LYS A 47 -19.79 -2.18 -21.50
N VAL A 48 -18.66 -2.59 -22.05
CA VAL A 48 -17.58 -1.72 -22.48
C VAL A 48 -17.43 -1.83 -23.99
N THR A 49 -17.32 -0.69 -24.67
CA THR A 49 -17.08 -0.62 -26.11
C THR A 49 -15.65 -0.16 -26.35
N LEU A 50 -14.91 -0.91 -27.16
CA LEU A 50 -13.48 -0.73 -27.37
C LEU A 50 -13.19 -0.73 -28.87
N LYS A 51 -12.24 0.10 -29.30
CA LYS A 51 -11.78 0.13 -30.70
C LYS A 51 -10.36 -0.43 -30.74
N ASP A 52 -10.11 -1.44 -31.57
CA ASP A 52 -8.78 -2.01 -31.72
C ASP A 52 -7.87 -1.15 -32.63
N LYS A 53 -6.60 -1.56 -32.76
CA LYS A 53 -5.60 -0.87 -33.59
C LYS A 53 -5.99 -0.78 -35.07
N SER A 54 -6.87 -1.65 -35.56
CA SER A 54 -7.41 -1.62 -36.93
C SER A 54 -8.64 -0.72 -37.08
N GLY A 55 -9.09 -0.10 -36.00
CA GLY A 55 -10.30 0.71 -35.98
C GLY A 55 -11.59 -0.11 -35.82
N LYS A 56 -11.51 -1.42 -35.60
CA LYS A 56 -12.68 -2.28 -35.42
C LYS A 56 -13.21 -2.15 -33.99
N VAL A 57 -14.53 -2.00 -33.86
CA VAL A 57 -15.22 -1.88 -32.59
C VAL A 57 -15.54 -3.27 -32.03
N HIS A 58 -15.28 -3.47 -30.74
CA HIS A 58 -15.61 -4.66 -29.96
C HIS A 58 -16.44 -4.25 -28.76
N HIS A 59 -17.51 -4.99 -28.48
CA HIS A 59 -18.29 -4.83 -27.25
C HIS A 59 -18.01 -6.00 -26.32
N ILE A 60 -17.74 -5.70 -25.05
CA ILE A 60 -17.37 -6.67 -24.04
C ILE A 60 -18.20 -6.41 -22.80
N CYS A 61 -18.90 -7.43 -22.29
CA CYS A 61 -19.45 -7.42 -20.94
C CYS A 61 -18.39 -7.89 -19.97
N THR A 62 -18.05 -7.07 -18.97
CA THR A 62 -17.13 -7.43 -17.90
C THR A 62 -17.81 -7.35 -16.54
N GLY A 63 -17.55 -8.30 -15.66
CA GLY A 63 -18.09 -8.31 -14.30
C GLY A 63 -17.74 -9.59 -13.55
N LEU A 64 -18.42 -9.84 -12.44
CA LEU A 64 -18.22 -11.03 -11.61
C LEU A 64 -19.19 -12.15 -11.98
N ALA A 65 -18.71 -13.38 -11.84
CA ALA A 65 -19.49 -14.61 -11.89
C ALA A 65 -19.15 -15.48 -10.68
N VAL A 66 -20.07 -16.29 -10.19
CA VAL A 66 -19.81 -17.25 -9.11
C VAL A 66 -19.69 -18.65 -9.70
N CYS A 67 -18.47 -19.17 -9.78
CA CYS A 67 -18.18 -20.51 -10.28
C CYS A 67 -17.80 -21.42 -9.11
N GLY A 68 -18.61 -22.45 -8.84
CA GLY A 68 -18.32 -23.40 -7.75
C GLY A 68 -18.16 -22.72 -6.38
N GLY A 69 -18.97 -21.68 -6.11
CA GLY A 69 -18.92 -20.91 -4.87
C GLY A 69 -17.81 -19.85 -4.79
N LYS A 70 -16.99 -19.68 -5.83
CA LYS A 70 -15.95 -18.64 -5.89
C LYS A 70 -16.31 -17.56 -6.89
N SER A 71 -16.16 -16.30 -6.48
CA SER A 71 -16.25 -15.16 -7.40
C SER A 71 -15.06 -15.18 -8.36
N VAL A 72 -15.33 -15.07 -9.66
CA VAL A 72 -14.33 -14.98 -10.72
C VAL A 72 -14.69 -13.82 -11.64
N THR A 73 -13.67 -13.13 -12.14
CA THR A 73 -13.88 -12.07 -13.14
C THR A 73 -14.06 -12.71 -14.51
N VAL A 74 -15.14 -12.35 -15.20
CA VAL A 74 -15.44 -12.81 -16.55
C VAL A 74 -15.46 -11.64 -17.52
N SER A 75 -14.94 -11.88 -18.72
CA SER A 75 -15.07 -10.97 -19.86
C SER A 75 -15.67 -11.72 -21.03
N CYS A 76 -16.80 -11.22 -21.51
CA CYS A 76 -17.58 -11.89 -22.53
C CYS A 76 -17.77 -10.97 -23.72
N LYS A 77 -17.45 -11.48 -24.91
CA LYS A 77 -17.68 -10.74 -26.14
C LYS A 77 -19.17 -10.74 -26.43
N VAL A 78 -19.71 -9.55 -26.69
CA VAL A 78 -21.12 -9.35 -27.09
C VAL A 78 -21.18 -8.57 -28.39
N SER A 79 -22.32 -8.67 -29.07
CA SER A 79 -22.65 -7.76 -30.16
C SER A 79 -23.04 -6.37 -29.61
N GLU A 80 -23.11 -5.38 -30.51
CA GLU A 80 -23.59 -4.04 -30.19
C GLU A 80 -25.02 -4.05 -29.61
N LYS A 81 -25.87 -4.96 -30.11
CA LYS A 81 -27.28 -5.06 -29.73
C LYS A 81 -27.55 -6.02 -28.56
N GLU A 82 -26.60 -6.89 -28.22
CA GLU A 82 -26.72 -7.79 -27.07
C GLU A 82 -26.53 -7.03 -25.76
N GLU A 83 -27.49 -7.16 -24.84
CA GLU A 83 -27.39 -6.64 -23.48
C GLU A 83 -26.55 -7.59 -22.61
N CYS A 84 -25.77 -7.03 -21.68
CA CYS A 84 -25.20 -7.85 -20.60
C CYS A 84 -26.38 -8.35 -19.75
N PRO A 85 -26.51 -9.67 -19.51
CA PRO A 85 -25.44 -10.67 -19.34
C PRO A 85 -25.34 -11.77 -20.43
N ILE A 86 -26.05 -11.66 -21.56
CA ILE A 86 -26.41 -12.83 -22.39
C ILE A 86 -25.29 -13.23 -23.39
N ALA A 87 -24.03 -13.18 -22.96
CA ALA A 87 -22.92 -13.54 -23.82
C ALA A 87 -22.68 -15.06 -23.80
N LYS A 88 -23.02 -15.76 -24.90
CA LYS A 88 -22.89 -17.23 -25.02
C LYS A 88 -21.44 -17.74 -25.00
N LYS A 89 -20.44 -16.86 -25.07
CA LYS A 89 -19.01 -17.20 -25.06
C LYS A 89 -18.24 -16.20 -24.20
N CYS A 90 -18.10 -16.55 -22.94
CA CYS A 90 -17.25 -15.86 -21.98
C CYS A 90 -15.90 -16.57 -21.91
N VAL A 91 -14.82 -15.81 -21.73
CA VAL A 91 -13.54 -16.37 -21.31
C VAL A 91 -13.33 -16.00 -19.85
N THR A 92 -12.97 -16.98 -19.04
CA THR A 92 -12.34 -16.66 -17.76
C THR A 92 -11.00 -16.02 -18.07
N MET A 93 -10.74 -14.85 -17.50
CA MET A 93 -9.41 -14.26 -17.60
C MET A 93 -8.48 -14.99 -16.62
N SER A 94 -8.14 -16.24 -16.91
CA SER A 94 -7.05 -16.93 -16.24
C SER A 94 -5.74 -16.22 -16.61
N GLY A 95 -5.22 -15.43 -15.68
CA GLY A 95 -4.02 -14.60 -15.88
C GLY A 95 -4.24 -13.10 -15.74
N VAL A 96 -5.49 -12.66 -15.63
CA VAL A 96 -5.84 -11.36 -15.02
C VAL A 96 -6.64 -11.66 -13.76
N GLU A 97 -5.97 -12.27 -12.78
CA GLU A 97 -6.37 -12.01 -11.39
C GLU A 97 -6.33 -10.48 -11.28
N SER A 98 -7.50 -9.84 -11.20
CA SER A 98 -7.53 -8.39 -11.06
C SER A 98 -6.62 -8.04 -9.89
N ALA A 99 -5.84 -6.96 -10.00
CA ALA A 99 -5.02 -6.44 -8.89
C ALA A 99 -5.87 -6.11 -7.62
N ILE A 100 -7.19 -6.31 -7.71
CA ILE A 100 -8.21 -6.08 -6.70
C ILE A 100 -8.79 -7.39 -6.15
N ASP A 101 -8.32 -8.56 -6.59
CA ASP A 101 -8.79 -9.85 -6.06
C ASP A 101 -8.17 -10.12 -4.67
N GLY A 102 -8.88 -9.59 -3.67
CA GLY A 102 -8.76 -9.94 -2.26
C GLY A 102 -8.13 -8.85 -1.40
N ILE A 103 -8.72 -7.66 -1.26
CA ILE A 103 -8.39 -6.85 -0.08
C ILE A 103 -8.90 -7.63 1.13
N GLU A 104 -7.98 -8.08 1.98
CA GLU A 104 -8.33 -8.87 3.14
C GLU A 104 -8.40 -7.97 4.37
N ASP A 105 -9.47 -8.15 5.13
CA ASP A 105 -9.71 -7.50 6.39
C ASP A 105 -9.53 -8.50 7.53
N HIS A 106 -8.70 -8.15 8.50
CA HIS A 106 -8.37 -9.01 9.62
C HIS A 106 -8.62 -8.25 10.91
N GLU A 107 -9.38 -8.87 11.81
CA GLU A 107 -9.56 -8.40 13.18
C GLU A 107 -8.71 -9.27 14.12
N TYR A 108 -7.95 -8.64 15.01
CA TYR A 108 -7.12 -9.31 16.00
C TYR A 108 -7.86 -9.42 17.34
N ASP A 109 -7.61 -10.52 18.05
CA ASP A 109 -7.62 -10.48 19.52
C ASP A 109 -6.43 -9.62 19.97
N SER A 110 -6.70 -8.33 20.17
CA SER A 110 -5.70 -7.39 20.65
C SER A 110 -5.54 -7.54 22.16
N MET A 111 -4.29 -7.55 22.64
CA MET A 111 -4.00 -7.37 24.06
C MET A 111 -4.61 -6.04 24.55
N THR A 112 -5.11 -6.06 25.79
CA THR A 112 -5.52 -4.86 26.52
C THR A 112 -4.35 -3.89 26.69
N THR A 113 -4.63 -2.62 27.05
CA THR A 113 -3.55 -1.63 27.26
C THR A 113 -2.61 -2.05 28.38
N GLU A 114 -3.15 -2.68 29.42
CA GLU A 114 -2.46 -3.15 30.61
C GLU A 114 -1.56 -4.33 30.26
N GLU A 115 -2.05 -5.29 29.48
CA GLU A 115 -1.26 -6.39 28.95
C GLU A 115 -0.14 -5.90 28.03
N LEU A 116 -0.41 -4.94 27.15
CA LEU A 116 0.59 -4.32 26.29
C LEU A 116 1.68 -3.61 27.10
N LYS A 117 1.30 -2.84 28.13
CA LYS A 117 2.26 -2.17 29.03
C LYS A 117 3.13 -3.16 29.81
N LYS A 118 2.55 -4.30 30.23
CA LYS A 118 3.28 -5.36 30.91
C LYS A 118 4.21 -6.12 29.97
N TYR A 119 3.75 -6.34 28.74
CA TYR A 119 4.52 -7.07 27.73
C TYR A 119 5.67 -6.23 27.17
N TRP A 120 5.40 -4.99 26.76
CA TRP A 120 6.39 -4.11 26.16
C TRP A 120 7.20 -3.36 27.21
N THR A 121 8.31 -3.98 27.62
CA THR A 121 9.31 -3.31 28.46
C THR A 121 10.33 -2.56 27.61
N PRO A 122 11.00 -1.53 28.14
CA PRO A 122 12.11 -0.86 27.46
C PRO A 122 13.16 -1.82 26.89
N GLU A 123 13.48 -2.90 27.62
CA GLU A 123 14.48 -3.90 27.22
C GLU A 123 13.99 -4.73 26.04
N ARG A 124 12.70 -5.09 25.99
CA ARG A 124 12.11 -5.81 24.84
C ARG A 124 12.08 -4.95 23.60
N ILE A 125 11.70 -3.67 23.74
CA ILE A 125 11.66 -2.74 22.61
C ILE A 125 13.07 -2.50 22.04
N GLU A 126 14.06 -2.36 22.92
CA GLU A 126 15.46 -2.20 22.51
C GLU A 126 16.00 -3.46 21.79
N LYS A 127 15.64 -4.64 22.29
CA LYS A 127 16.03 -5.93 21.70
C LYS A 127 15.20 -6.32 20.48
N ALA A 128 14.10 -5.63 20.21
CA ALA A 128 13.20 -5.96 19.11
C ALA A 128 13.95 -5.94 17.77
N ILE A 129 13.86 -7.04 17.04
CA ILE A 129 14.54 -7.33 15.80
C ILE A 129 14.02 -6.37 14.71
N PRO A 130 14.88 -5.51 14.15
CA PRO A 130 14.49 -4.63 13.07
C PRO A 130 14.13 -5.43 11.83
N GLU A 131 12.90 -5.26 11.36
CA GLU A 131 12.46 -5.88 10.13
C GLU A 131 13.10 -5.18 8.94
N GLU A 132 13.61 -5.97 8.01
CA GLU A 132 14.18 -5.52 6.76
C GLU A 132 13.63 -6.41 5.66
N MET A 133 13.14 -5.79 4.59
CA MET A 133 12.77 -6.52 3.39
C MET A 133 13.90 -6.40 2.38
N GLU A 134 14.60 -7.51 2.18
CA GLU A 134 15.57 -7.69 1.10
C GLU A 134 14.87 -8.33 -0.09
N VAL A 135 15.06 -7.77 -1.28
CA VAL A 135 14.49 -8.29 -2.53
C VAL A 135 15.58 -8.80 -3.43
N ASP A 136 15.48 -10.06 -3.86
CA ASP A 136 16.34 -10.60 -4.91
C ASP A 136 15.95 -9.93 -6.25
N PRO A 137 16.90 -9.37 -7.02
CA PRO A 137 16.63 -8.83 -8.36
C PRO A 137 15.88 -9.79 -9.29
N LYS A 138 15.97 -11.11 -9.09
CA LYS A 138 15.16 -12.13 -9.80
C LYS A 138 13.66 -11.97 -9.56
N ASP A 139 13.25 -11.54 -8.37
CA ASP A 139 11.86 -11.31 -8.01
C ASP A 139 11.25 -10.10 -8.71
N LEU A 140 12.10 -9.20 -9.21
CA LEU A 140 11.72 -8.03 -9.99
C LEU A 140 11.57 -8.34 -11.49
N ARG A 141 12.03 -9.51 -11.98
CA ARG A 141 11.96 -9.85 -13.40
C ARG A 141 10.51 -10.16 -13.83
N GLY A 142 10.11 -9.61 -14.97
CA GLY A 142 8.77 -9.79 -15.52
C GLY A 142 7.69 -8.94 -14.84
N LEU A 143 8.09 -7.97 -14.02
CA LEU A 143 7.20 -6.91 -13.58
C LEU A 143 6.91 -5.98 -14.74
N SER A 144 5.64 -5.94 -15.15
CA SER A 144 5.14 -4.88 -16.02
C SER A 144 5.33 -3.56 -15.30
N GLN A 145 5.94 -2.58 -15.97
CA GLN A 145 5.96 -1.21 -15.48
C GLN A 145 4.50 -0.77 -15.35
N SER A 146 4.03 -0.45 -14.14
CA SER A 146 2.76 0.29 -14.05
C SER A 146 3.06 1.68 -14.62
N GLU A 147 2.28 2.10 -15.63
CA GLU A 147 2.42 3.44 -16.23
C GLU A 147 1.83 4.54 -15.32
N GLU A 148 1.10 4.16 -14.27
CA GLU A 148 0.35 5.08 -13.41
C GLU A 148 1.14 5.93 -12.39
N PRO A 149 2.34 5.59 -11.89
CA PRO A 149 2.86 6.26 -10.70
C PRO A 149 3.26 7.73 -10.95
N LEU A 150 3.44 8.11 -12.22
CA LEU A 150 3.77 9.48 -12.63
C LEU A 150 2.53 10.35 -12.96
N GLY A 151 1.33 9.85 -12.69
CA GLY A 151 0.09 10.62 -12.91
C GLY A 151 -0.02 11.86 -12.02
N ARG A 152 -1.00 12.71 -12.36
CA ARG A 152 -1.40 13.88 -11.53
C ARG A 152 -1.61 13.44 -10.10
N SER A 153 -0.99 14.13 -9.14
CA SER A 153 -1.21 13.75 -7.75
C SER A 153 -2.61 14.18 -7.28
N LEU A 154 -3.27 13.27 -6.55
CA LEU A 154 -4.64 13.42 -6.06
C LEU A 154 -4.68 13.10 -4.57
N ILE A 155 -5.25 14.03 -3.80
CA ILE A 155 -5.42 13.87 -2.35
C ILE A 155 -6.45 12.77 -2.08
N ILE A 156 -6.06 11.80 -1.27
CA ILE A 156 -6.93 10.73 -0.75
C ILE A 156 -7.47 11.14 0.62
N SER A 157 -6.63 11.73 1.47
CA SER A 157 -7.02 12.27 2.77
C SER A 157 -6.15 13.46 3.16
N ASN A 158 -6.73 14.41 3.91
CA ASN A 158 -6.02 15.59 4.35
C ASN A 158 -5.24 15.36 5.65
N PRO A 159 -4.05 15.97 5.81
CA PRO A 159 -3.36 16.00 7.08
C PRO A 159 -4.14 16.85 8.08
N ARG A 160 -4.04 16.47 9.35
CA ARG A 160 -4.75 17.07 10.48
C ARG A 160 -3.77 17.46 11.56
N ASN A 161 -3.91 18.65 12.14
CA ASN A 161 -2.98 19.21 13.13
C ASN A 161 -1.53 19.36 12.64
N ILE A 162 -1.32 19.36 11.30
CA ILE A 162 -0.03 19.69 10.67
C ILE A 162 -0.15 21.11 10.09
N PRO A 163 0.75 22.04 10.44
CA PRO A 163 0.76 23.38 9.89
C PRO A 163 0.84 23.40 8.36
N ASP A 164 0.15 24.35 7.74
CA ASP A 164 0.12 24.50 6.28
C ASP A 164 1.48 24.91 5.69
N GLN A 165 2.39 25.42 6.51
CA GLN A 165 3.73 25.80 6.09
C GLN A 165 4.77 25.18 7.01
N LEU A 166 5.82 24.64 6.40
CA LEU A 166 7.06 24.37 7.10
C LEU A 166 7.63 25.72 7.54
N THR A 167 7.82 25.92 8.85
CA THR A 167 8.76 26.95 9.30
C THR A 167 10.15 26.56 8.78
N ASP A 168 10.97 27.56 8.44
CA ASP A 168 12.24 27.43 7.67
C ASP A 168 13.21 26.33 8.14
N SER A 169 13.05 25.78 9.34
CA SER A 169 13.80 24.64 9.88
C SER A 169 13.76 23.40 8.99
N ALA A 170 12.66 23.14 8.27
CA ALA A 170 12.59 22.04 7.30
C ALA A 170 12.94 22.48 5.86
N GLY A 171 12.88 23.79 5.57
CA GLY A 171 13.28 24.39 4.30
C GLY A 171 14.80 24.58 4.13
N LYS A 172 15.56 24.57 5.24
CA LYS A 172 17.03 24.62 5.26
C LYS A 172 17.71 23.24 5.26
N LEU A 173 16.95 22.18 5.08
CA LEU A 173 17.46 20.83 5.05
C LEU A 173 18.15 20.57 3.70
N THR A 174 19.48 20.55 3.69
CA THR A 174 20.30 20.23 2.51
C THR A 174 20.53 18.73 2.41
N GLU A 175 20.61 18.19 1.19
CA GLU A 175 20.93 16.79 0.90
C GLU A 175 22.14 16.31 1.71
N GLY A 176 22.10 15.06 2.20
CA GLY A 176 23.14 14.55 3.09
C GLY A 176 22.75 13.32 3.88
N PRO A 177 23.59 12.92 4.86
CA PRO A 177 23.34 11.72 5.65
C PRO A 177 22.07 11.84 6.47
N ALA A 178 21.46 10.70 6.81
CA ALA A 178 20.29 10.67 7.67
C ALA A 178 20.51 11.48 8.97
N ILE A 179 19.61 12.43 9.26
CA ILE A 179 19.72 13.37 10.36
C ILE A 179 18.83 12.91 11.51
N LYS A 180 19.31 13.05 12.75
CA LYS A 180 18.49 12.83 13.94
C LYS A 180 17.48 13.97 14.12
N VAL A 181 16.20 13.62 14.25
CA VAL A 181 15.17 14.57 14.66
C VAL A 181 15.41 14.95 16.13
N LYS A 182 15.65 16.24 16.39
CA LYS A 182 15.95 16.75 17.73
C LYS A 182 14.69 17.04 18.55
N GLU A 183 13.60 17.40 17.88
CA GLU A 183 12.34 17.79 18.48
C GLU A 183 11.17 17.32 17.63
N LEU A 184 10.09 16.88 18.28
CA LEU A 184 8.85 16.52 17.61
C LEU A 184 8.03 17.76 17.27
N THR A 185 8.11 18.16 16.01
CA THR A 185 7.15 19.09 15.42
C THR A 185 5.84 18.34 15.10
N PRO A 186 4.72 19.04 14.88
CA PRO A 186 3.49 18.40 14.43
C PRO A 186 3.63 17.61 13.12
N LEU A 187 4.66 17.91 12.31
CA LEU A 187 4.98 17.14 11.10
C LEU A 187 5.62 15.79 11.39
N TYR A 188 6.41 15.64 12.46
CA TYR A 188 7.09 14.39 12.77
C TYR A 188 6.32 13.52 13.75
N ARG A 189 5.51 14.16 14.60
CA ARG A 189 4.74 13.54 15.68
C ARG A 189 3.84 12.37 15.25
N PRO A 190 3.22 12.35 14.06
CA PRO A 190 2.44 11.19 13.61
C PRO A 190 3.27 9.92 13.40
N THR A 191 4.60 9.99 13.35
CA THR A 191 5.48 8.85 13.10
C THR A 191 5.93 8.19 14.40
N GLY A 192 5.76 6.88 14.49
CA GLY A 192 6.11 6.10 15.68
C GLY A 192 6.69 4.74 15.36
N VAL A 193 7.09 4.02 16.41
CA VAL A 193 7.60 2.65 16.29
C VAL A 193 6.41 1.68 16.25
N LEU A 194 6.46 0.72 15.34
CA LEU A 194 5.53 -0.39 15.27
C LEU A 194 6.22 -1.65 15.79
N LEU A 195 5.67 -2.27 16.83
CA LEU A 195 6.19 -3.47 17.48
C LEU A 195 5.25 -4.65 17.24
N TYR A 196 5.78 -5.86 17.10
CA TYR A 196 4.96 -7.06 16.90
C TYR A 196 5.75 -8.34 17.20
N ASN A 197 5.07 -9.48 17.24
CA ASN A 197 5.67 -10.80 17.27
C ASN A 197 5.26 -11.61 16.03
N LYS A 198 6.14 -12.50 15.58
CA LYS A 198 5.85 -13.44 14.50
C LYS A 198 5.51 -14.81 15.07
N LYS A 199 4.38 -15.40 14.64
CA LYS A 199 3.94 -16.71 15.14
C LYS A 199 4.98 -17.78 14.79
N GLY A 200 5.46 -18.50 15.80
CA GLY A 200 6.45 -19.58 15.63
C GLY A 200 7.89 -19.09 15.44
N ILE A 201 8.15 -17.79 15.60
CA ILE A 201 9.51 -17.22 15.59
C ILE A 201 9.76 -16.56 16.94
N THR A 202 10.86 -16.94 17.58
CA THR A 202 11.30 -16.37 18.85
C THR A 202 11.81 -14.94 18.63
N GLY A 203 11.38 -14.03 19.50
CA GLY A 203 11.79 -12.63 19.47
C GLY A 203 10.66 -11.67 19.14
N ASP A 204 10.88 -10.42 19.52
CA ASP A 204 10.01 -9.30 19.18
C ASP A 204 10.59 -8.60 17.95
N PHE A 205 9.74 -7.97 17.16
CA PHE A 205 10.11 -7.32 15.90
C PHE A 205 9.68 -5.86 15.91
N ARG A 206 10.34 -5.07 15.07
CA ARG A 206 10.04 -3.65 14.94
C ARG A 206 10.10 -3.13 13.51
N CYS A 207 9.20 -2.19 13.26
CA CYS A 207 9.08 -1.37 12.07
C CYS A 207 8.81 0.10 12.48
N THR A 208 8.52 0.93 11.49
CA THR A 208 7.97 2.27 11.62
C THR A 208 6.53 2.29 11.08
N ALA A 209 5.69 3.16 11.63
CA ALA A 209 4.37 3.46 11.07
C ALA A 209 4.06 4.95 11.22
N SER A 210 3.06 5.39 10.47
CA SER A 210 2.54 6.76 10.53
C SER A 210 1.06 6.77 10.83
N LEU A 211 0.62 7.66 11.71
CA LEU A 211 -0.80 7.94 11.93
C LEU A 211 -1.39 8.67 10.72
N ILE A 212 -2.58 8.25 10.32
CA ILE A 212 -3.39 8.83 9.25
C ILE A 212 -4.79 9.11 9.77
N TYR A 213 -5.47 10.10 9.19
CA TYR A 213 -6.86 10.38 9.53
C TYR A 213 -7.82 9.66 8.58
N LEU A 214 -8.79 8.94 9.14
CA LEU A 214 -9.85 8.23 8.42
C LEU A 214 -11.10 9.11 8.40
N GLU A 215 -11.19 10.01 7.42
CA GLU A 215 -12.13 11.15 7.42
C GLU A 215 -13.60 10.75 7.64
N LYS A 216 -14.07 9.68 7.00
CA LYS A 216 -15.48 9.25 7.06
C LYS A 216 -15.86 8.63 8.41
N THR A 217 -14.96 7.88 9.03
CA THR A 217 -15.19 7.29 10.37
C THR A 217 -14.80 8.23 11.50
N LYS A 218 -14.08 9.32 11.18
CA LYS A 218 -13.46 10.25 12.13
C LYS A 218 -12.48 9.56 13.09
N GLU A 219 -11.92 8.42 12.67
CA GLU A 219 -10.96 7.65 13.44
C GLU A 219 -9.53 8.02 13.05
N ILE A 220 -8.59 7.72 13.94
CA ILE A 220 -7.16 7.74 13.64
C ILE A 220 -6.75 6.31 13.31
N GLY A 221 -6.25 6.12 12.09
CA GLY A 221 -5.64 4.89 11.65
C GLY A 221 -4.12 4.99 11.61
N MET A 222 -3.49 3.93 11.13
CA MET A 222 -2.08 3.92 10.76
C MET A 222 -1.88 3.45 9.34
N LEU A 223 -0.76 3.87 8.76
CA LEU A 223 -0.18 3.35 7.54
C LEU A 223 1.22 2.80 7.84
N SER A 224 1.53 1.61 7.35
CA SER A 224 2.86 0.98 7.45
C SER A 224 3.09 0.06 6.25
N ALA A 225 4.18 -0.70 6.27
CA ALA A 225 4.48 -1.71 5.26
C ALA A 225 3.75 -3.03 5.55
N ALA A 226 3.34 -3.73 4.50
CA ALA A 226 2.59 -4.98 4.65
C ALA A 226 3.47 -6.11 5.22
N HIS A 227 4.77 -6.16 4.91
CA HIS A 227 5.69 -7.12 5.54
C HIS A 227 5.90 -6.90 7.05
N CYS A 228 5.54 -5.74 7.61
CA CYS A 228 5.51 -5.57 9.07
C CYS A 228 4.30 -6.29 9.70
N PHE A 229 3.29 -6.65 8.90
CA PHE A 229 2.09 -7.36 9.33
C PHE A 229 2.06 -8.83 8.95
N TYR A 230 2.82 -9.23 7.94
CA TYR A 230 2.87 -10.61 7.46
C TYR A 230 4.31 -11.07 7.34
N ASP A 231 4.60 -12.26 7.87
CA ASP A 231 5.90 -12.88 7.68
C ASP A 231 6.04 -13.36 6.23
N GLN A 232 7.06 -12.87 5.54
CA GLN A 232 7.26 -13.12 4.10
C GLN A 232 7.51 -14.60 3.78
N LYS A 233 8.16 -15.34 4.70
CA LYS A 233 8.52 -16.75 4.49
C LYS A 233 7.33 -17.66 4.71
N THR A 234 6.62 -17.47 5.82
CA THR A 234 5.51 -18.33 6.23
C THR A 234 4.15 -17.86 5.69
N ARG A 235 4.06 -16.62 5.22
CA ARG A 235 2.83 -15.95 4.73
C ARG A 235 1.72 -15.86 5.79
N LYS A 236 2.09 -15.97 7.06
CA LYS A 236 1.18 -15.87 8.20
C LYS A 236 1.17 -14.44 8.74
N PRO A 237 0.02 -13.95 9.23
CA PRO A 237 -0.03 -12.68 9.93
C PRO A 237 0.85 -12.75 11.19
N SER A 238 1.60 -11.68 11.42
CA SER A 238 2.20 -11.36 12.71
C SER A 238 1.09 -11.05 13.73
N ARG A 239 1.43 -10.96 15.00
CA ARG A 239 0.47 -10.74 16.11
C ARG A 239 0.97 -9.66 17.06
N TRP A 240 0.03 -9.17 17.86
CA TRP A 240 0.26 -8.17 18.93
C TRP A 240 0.92 -6.89 18.41
N HIS A 241 0.53 -6.48 17.20
CA HIS A 241 0.94 -5.21 16.65
C HIS A 241 0.61 -4.08 17.60
N THR A 242 1.62 -3.29 17.93
CA THR A 242 1.53 -2.21 18.91
C THR A 242 2.27 -1.00 18.37
N PHE A 243 1.54 0.11 18.24
CA PHE A 243 2.12 1.39 17.86
C PHE A 243 2.51 2.18 19.11
N VAL A 244 3.70 2.77 19.07
CA VAL A 244 4.26 3.62 20.13
C VAL A 244 4.60 4.99 19.52
N PRO A 245 3.74 6.01 19.73
CA PRO A 245 4.04 7.37 19.28
C PRO A 245 5.17 7.98 20.12
N GLU A 246 5.82 9.00 19.55
CA GLU A 246 6.83 9.82 20.23
C GLU A 246 8.01 9.04 20.84
N TYR A 247 8.26 7.83 20.34
CA TYR A 247 9.31 6.97 20.88
C TYR A 247 10.68 7.63 20.80
N GLY A 248 11.39 7.69 21.93
CA GLY A 248 12.69 8.34 22.04
C GLY A 248 12.66 9.85 22.28
N PHE A 249 11.47 10.46 22.38
CA PHE A 249 11.29 11.88 22.71
C PHE A 249 10.67 12.12 24.09
N ILE A 250 10.13 11.07 24.71
CA ILE A 250 9.55 11.11 26.05
C ILE A 250 10.20 10.08 26.97
N ASP A 251 10.01 10.26 28.28
CA ASP A 251 10.45 9.29 29.29
C ASP A 251 9.88 7.91 28.97
N LYS A 252 10.74 6.88 28.99
CA LYS A 252 10.35 5.50 28.64
C LYS A 252 9.18 4.96 29.46
N ARG A 253 9.00 5.45 30.70
CA ARG A 253 7.92 5.09 31.61
C ARG A 253 6.58 5.76 31.28
N LYS A 254 6.60 6.79 30.44
CA LYS A 254 5.42 7.57 30.05
C LYS A 254 4.89 7.20 28.65
N HIS A 255 5.49 6.22 27.98
CA HIS A 255 4.99 5.78 26.67
C HIS A 255 3.57 5.23 26.77
N GLU A 256 2.77 5.63 25.78
CA GLU A 256 1.45 5.08 25.54
C GLU A 256 1.54 4.01 24.45
N TYR A 257 0.90 2.87 24.68
CA TYR A 257 0.88 1.74 23.73
C TYR A 257 -0.50 1.62 23.09
N TYR A 258 -0.53 1.45 21.77
CA TYR A 258 -1.76 1.35 20.99
C TYR A 258 -1.78 0.03 20.22
N GLY A 259 -2.49 -0.96 20.76
CA GLY A 259 -2.69 -2.24 20.10
C GLY A 259 -3.52 -2.08 18.82
N VAL A 260 -3.16 -2.82 17.78
CA VAL A 260 -3.95 -2.90 16.54
C VAL A 260 -5.15 -3.78 16.76
N LYS A 261 -6.32 -3.27 16.35
CA LYS A 261 -7.58 -4.02 16.36
C LYS A 261 -7.85 -4.65 15.00
N ARG A 262 -7.70 -3.87 13.93
CA ARG A 262 -8.08 -4.26 12.58
C ARG A 262 -7.04 -3.77 11.59
N HIS A 263 -6.69 -4.57 10.60
CA HIS A 263 -5.84 -4.13 9.50
C HIS A 263 -6.32 -4.68 8.16
N MET A 264 -5.92 -3.97 7.11
CA MET A 264 -6.28 -4.26 5.75
C MET A 264 -5.04 -4.27 4.88
N VAL A 265 -4.86 -5.38 4.15
CA VAL A 265 -3.74 -5.62 3.25
C VAL A 265 -4.28 -6.11 1.91
N PHE A 266 -3.50 -5.91 0.85
CA PHE A 266 -3.79 -6.53 -0.43
C PHE A 266 -3.47 -8.04 -0.42
N GLY A 267 -4.45 -8.85 -0.78
CA GLY A 267 -4.37 -10.31 -0.83
C GLY A 267 -3.25 -10.85 -1.71
N PRO A 268 -2.94 -10.27 -2.89
CA PRO A 268 -1.77 -10.68 -3.66
C PRO A 268 -0.46 -10.61 -2.85
N TRP A 269 -0.29 -9.61 -1.98
CA TRP A 269 0.88 -9.52 -1.08
C TRP A 269 0.99 -10.76 -0.20
N LYS A 270 -0.11 -11.16 0.45
CA LYS A 270 -0.16 -12.35 1.29
C LYS A 270 0.11 -13.63 0.50
N ARG A 271 -0.39 -13.74 -0.74
CA ARG A 271 -0.27 -14.96 -1.55
C ARG A 271 1.17 -15.20 -2.03
N VAL A 272 1.84 -14.16 -2.52
CA VAL A 272 3.20 -14.31 -3.08
C VAL A 272 4.31 -13.92 -2.12
N GLY A 273 4.02 -13.15 -1.05
CA GLY A 273 5.00 -12.74 -0.04
C GLY A 273 6.18 -11.94 -0.62
N ARG A 274 6.00 -11.31 -1.78
CA ARG A 274 7.05 -10.68 -2.58
C ARG A 274 6.63 -9.29 -3.00
N VAL A 275 7.62 -8.41 -3.15
CA VAL A 275 7.54 -7.08 -3.79
C VAL A 275 7.21 -7.15 -5.28
N ARG A 276 6.71 -8.29 -5.75
CA ARG A 276 6.30 -8.51 -7.13
C ARG A 276 4.98 -7.77 -7.45
N TRP A 277 4.31 -7.25 -6.44
CA TRP A 277 3.14 -6.41 -6.63
C TRP A 277 3.47 -5.03 -6.12
N ASP A 278 3.00 -4.03 -6.84
CA ASP A 278 3.12 -2.59 -6.61
C ASP A 278 2.42 -2.11 -5.31
N ILE A 279 2.55 -2.91 -4.24
CA ILE A 279 1.69 -2.89 -3.08
C ILE A 279 2.37 -3.57 -1.89
N ASP A 280 3.14 -2.81 -1.11
CA ASP A 280 3.66 -3.24 0.20
C ASP A 280 3.19 -2.27 1.28
N PHE A 281 1.88 -2.11 1.44
CA PHE A 281 1.34 -1.22 2.46
C PHE A 281 0.10 -1.81 3.12
N VAL A 282 -0.15 -1.36 4.34
CA VAL A 282 -1.25 -1.82 5.21
C VAL A 282 -1.87 -0.60 5.88
N ILE A 283 -3.20 -0.55 5.93
CA ILE A 283 -3.94 0.41 6.75
C ILE A 283 -4.49 -0.34 7.97
N ALA A 284 -4.37 0.23 9.15
CA ALA A 284 -4.88 -0.39 10.37
C ALA A 284 -5.55 0.62 11.31
N THR A 285 -6.37 0.12 12.23
CA THR A 285 -6.94 0.86 13.35
C THR A 285 -6.62 0.20 14.69
N PHE A 286 -6.89 0.93 15.76
CA PHE A 286 -6.46 0.60 17.10
C PHE A 286 -7.61 0.09 17.97
N SER A 287 -7.27 -0.69 18.99
CA SER A 287 -8.23 -1.19 19.99
C SER A 287 -8.73 -0.09 20.93
N LYS A 288 -7.99 1.01 21.03
CA LYS A 288 -8.41 2.22 21.76
C LYS A 288 -8.22 3.47 20.89
N LYS A 289 -8.98 4.52 21.24
CA LYS A 289 -8.87 5.81 20.57
C LYS A 289 -7.48 6.42 20.75
N VAL A 290 -6.84 6.78 19.64
CA VAL A 290 -5.62 7.58 19.65
C VAL A 290 -6.00 9.06 19.86
N PRO A 291 -5.35 9.79 20.78
CA PRO A 291 -5.53 11.22 20.95
C PRO A 291 -5.11 12.04 19.71
N GLU A 292 -5.88 13.08 19.38
CA GLU A 292 -5.58 13.96 18.23
C GLU A 292 -4.27 14.76 18.39
N LYS A 293 -3.71 14.84 19.62
CA LYS A 293 -2.38 15.45 19.83
C LYS A 293 -1.28 14.76 19.02
N PHE A 294 -1.43 13.48 18.69
CA PHE A 294 -0.48 12.71 17.88
C PHE A 294 -0.74 12.82 16.37
N CYS A 295 -1.87 13.39 15.97
CA CYS A 295 -2.37 13.34 14.60
C CYS A 295 -1.65 14.32 13.67
N CYS A 296 -1.79 14.20 12.35
CA CYS A 296 -1.94 13.01 11.50
C CYS A 296 -1.51 13.41 10.09
N HIS A 297 -0.82 12.51 9.40
CA HIS A 297 -0.50 12.73 7.99
C HIS A 297 -1.72 12.49 7.08
N GLY A 298 -1.73 13.18 5.93
CA GLY A 298 -2.63 12.91 4.83
C GLY A 298 -2.06 11.89 3.88
N ILE A 299 -2.88 11.39 2.95
CA ILE A 299 -2.45 10.45 1.90
C ILE A 299 -2.67 11.11 0.55
N ILE A 300 -1.70 10.96 -0.34
CA ILE A 300 -1.81 11.40 -1.73
C ILE A 300 -1.36 10.26 -2.64
N LYS A 301 -2.05 10.10 -3.77
CA LYS A 301 -1.62 9.19 -4.85
C LYS A 301 -1.03 9.99 -6.00
N GLY A 302 -0.18 9.36 -6.80
CA GLY A 302 0.52 9.97 -7.94
C GLY A 302 1.70 10.85 -7.52
N LEU A 303 2.71 10.97 -8.40
CA LEU A 303 4.02 11.56 -8.07
C LEU A 303 4.36 12.81 -8.88
N SER A 304 3.36 13.57 -9.34
CA SER A 304 3.58 14.85 -10.03
C SER A 304 4.43 15.85 -9.24
N ARG A 305 4.46 15.74 -7.90
CA ARG A 305 5.52 16.31 -7.08
C ARG A 305 6.17 15.21 -6.24
N PRO A 306 7.51 15.09 -6.26
CA PRO A 306 8.20 14.15 -5.40
C PRO A 306 8.05 14.55 -3.92
N PRO A 307 7.99 13.60 -2.98
CA PRO A 307 8.13 13.90 -1.56
C PRO A 307 9.47 14.63 -1.26
N LYS A 308 9.57 15.25 -0.07
CA LYS A 308 10.68 16.14 0.40
C LYS A 308 11.59 15.56 1.49
N PHE A 309 11.09 14.67 2.34
CA PHE A 309 11.92 13.77 3.13
C PHE A 309 11.18 12.46 3.49
N THR A 310 11.92 11.46 3.97
CA THR A 310 11.34 10.28 4.63
C THR A 310 11.68 10.24 6.10
N LEU A 311 10.81 9.61 6.89
CA LEU A 311 10.98 9.39 8.32
C LEU A 311 11.11 7.88 8.62
N GLY A 312 11.88 7.53 9.64
CA GLY A 312 12.07 6.13 10.03
C GLY A 312 12.81 5.95 11.35
N TYR A 313 12.65 4.77 11.96
CA TYR A 313 13.47 4.31 13.09
C TYR A 313 14.39 3.15 12.66
N PRO A 314 15.43 3.40 11.82
CA PRO A 314 16.40 2.37 11.47
C PRO A 314 17.18 1.93 12.71
N ALA A 315 17.48 0.65 12.81
CA ALA A 315 18.06 0.05 14.02
C ALA A 315 19.14 -1.01 13.74
N VAL A 316 19.74 -1.01 12.55
CA VAL A 316 20.81 -1.92 12.12
C VAL A 316 22.04 -1.13 11.68
N GLY A 317 23.19 -1.79 11.63
CA GLY A 317 24.44 -1.25 11.11
C GLY A 317 24.85 0.00 11.88
N ARG A 318 25.13 1.09 11.17
CA ARG A 318 25.52 2.37 11.78
C ARG A 318 24.47 2.99 12.71
N PHE A 319 23.23 2.51 12.69
CA PHE A 319 22.15 2.97 13.57
C PHE A 319 21.92 2.06 14.78
N ALA A 320 22.67 0.96 14.91
CA ALA A 320 22.50 0.01 16.01
C ALA A 320 22.71 0.64 17.41
N GLY A 321 23.50 1.71 17.53
CA GLY A 321 23.63 2.48 18.78
C GLY A 321 22.53 3.53 19.02
N ASN A 322 21.68 3.77 18.02
CA ASN A 322 20.70 4.87 17.98
C ASN A 322 19.28 4.37 17.67
N ARG A 323 18.94 3.13 18.05
CA ARG A 323 17.69 2.43 17.69
C ARG A 323 16.41 3.13 18.15
N ASN A 324 16.53 4.09 19.07
CA ASN A 324 15.41 4.83 19.64
C ASN A 324 15.22 6.20 18.97
N MET A 325 15.95 6.49 17.90
CA MET A 325 15.95 7.80 17.28
C MET A 325 15.11 7.79 16.00
N LEU A 326 14.14 8.71 15.94
CA LEU A 326 13.51 9.07 14.68
C LEU A 326 14.53 9.81 13.82
N LEU A 327 14.76 9.29 12.63
CA LEU A 327 15.65 9.91 11.65
C LEU A 327 14.83 10.45 10.49
N ILE A 328 15.39 11.49 9.87
CA ILE A 328 14.94 12.09 8.62
C ILE A 328 16.01 11.89 7.56
N ASN A 329 15.62 11.47 6.36
CA ASN A 329 16.49 11.44 5.18
C ASN A 329 15.89 12.32 4.08
N LEU A 330 16.71 13.16 3.46
CA LEU A 330 16.31 14.19 2.52
C LEU A 330 16.47 13.68 1.08
N TYR A 331 15.50 13.99 0.21
CA TYR A 331 15.43 13.32 -1.08
C TYR A 331 16.43 13.82 -2.11
N ASN A 332 17.04 12.84 -2.79
CA ASN A 332 17.13 12.81 -4.25
C ASN A 332 16.24 11.68 -4.78
N LEU A 333 15.02 12.05 -5.20
CA LEU A 333 14.09 11.10 -5.79
C LEU A 333 14.55 10.76 -7.21
N HIS A 334 14.90 9.51 -7.40
CA HIS A 334 15.15 8.97 -8.71
C HIS A 334 13.93 8.14 -9.10
N THR A 335 13.40 8.34 -10.31
CA THR A 335 12.48 7.35 -10.89
C THR A 335 13.28 6.05 -11.02
N GLY A 336 13.10 5.14 -10.08
CA GLY A 336 13.91 3.95 -9.91
C GLY A 336 13.61 2.87 -10.96
N GLU A 337 13.96 1.63 -10.63
CA GLU A 337 13.51 0.45 -11.36
C GLU A 337 11.97 0.36 -11.25
N ARG A 338 11.28 0.79 -12.31
CA ARG A 338 9.82 0.70 -12.40
C ARG A 338 9.37 -0.75 -12.13
N PRO A 339 8.31 -0.96 -11.34
CA PRO A 339 7.29 0.03 -10.93
C PRO A 339 7.62 0.84 -9.66
N PHE A 340 8.75 0.61 -8.98
CA PHE A 340 9.04 1.25 -7.69
C PHE A 340 9.63 2.65 -7.82
N ILE A 341 9.36 3.47 -6.81
CA ILE A 341 10.11 4.72 -6.63
C ILE A 341 11.28 4.49 -5.70
N ARG A 342 12.40 5.15 -6.00
CA ARG A 342 13.68 4.96 -5.30
C ARG A 342 14.17 6.29 -4.77
N SER A 343 14.67 6.27 -3.55
CA SER A 343 15.41 7.39 -2.96
C SER A 343 16.81 6.95 -2.58
N GLU A 344 17.76 7.87 -2.68
CA GLU A 344 19.01 7.77 -1.93
C GLU A 344 18.66 7.93 -0.46
N ASN A 345 18.83 6.85 0.30
CA ASN A 345 18.42 6.78 1.68
C ASN A 345 19.27 5.75 2.40
N GLU A 346 19.88 6.16 3.50
CA GLU A 346 20.79 5.33 4.29
C GLU A 346 20.06 4.44 5.30
N PHE A 347 18.74 4.56 5.45
CA PHE A 347 17.96 3.78 6.40
C PHE A 347 18.14 2.27 6.20
N THR A 348 18.19 1.55 7.32
CA THR A 348 18.33 0.10 7.40
C THR A 348 17.07 -0.53 8.00
N GLY A 349 17.08 -1.84 8.25
CA GLY A 349 16.00 -2.52 8.98
C GLY A 349 15.49 -1.75 10.20
N GLY A 350 14.17 -1.82 10.41
CA GLY A 350 13.41 -1.05 11.41
C GLY A 350 12.76 0.21 10.83
N SER A 351 13.29 0.77 9.75
CA SER A 351 12.67 1.92 9.07
C SER A 351 11.45 1.56 8.22
N SER A 352 11.25 0.28 7.92
CA SER A 352 10.13 -0.23 7.11
C SER A 352 8.79 0.31 7.59
N GLY A 353 7.94 0.72 6.65
CA GLY A 353 6.66 1.39 6.90
C GLY A 353 6.74 2.88 7.23
N GLY A 354 7.95 3.42 7.38
CA GLY A 354 8.16 4.85 7.61
C GLY A 354 7.72 5.71 6.43
N PRO A 355 7.06 6.87 6.66
CA PRO A 355 6.41 7.60 5.59
C PRO A 355 7.38 8.39 4.70
N TRP A 356 7.00 8.56 3.44
CA TRP A 356 7.63 9.46 2.48
C TRP A 356 6.79 10.72 2.37
N ILE A 357 7.25 11.82 2.97
CA ILE A 357 6.45 13.02 3.22
C ILE A 357 6.77 14.12 2.22
N GLY A 358 5.73 14.72 1.65
CA GLY A 358 5.82 15.91 0.80
C GLY A 358 4.68 16.89 1.05
N GLY A 359 4.55 17.83 0.10
CA GLY A 359 3.46 18.80 0.08
C GLY A 359 2.49 18.57 -1.07
N ASP A 360 1.28 19.07 -0.92
CA ASP A 360 0.25 19.06 -1.96
C ASP A 360 0.78 19.75 -3.24
N PRO A 361 0.56 19.17 -4.44
CA PRO A 361 0.84 19.87 -5.69
C PRO A 361 0.04 21.16 -5.89
N GLN A 362 -1.15 21.27 -5.31
CA GLN A 362 -2.08 22.39 -5.54
C GLN A 362 -2.01 23.48 -4.47
N SER A 363 -1.53 23.15 -3.27
CA SER A 363 -1.33 24.10 -2.17
C SER A 363 0.11 24.04 -1.64
N LYS A 364 0.50 24.99 -0.78
CA LYS A 364 1.80 24.90 -0.07
C LYS A 364 1.74 23.96 1.15
N LYS A 365 0.62 23.24 1.36
CA LYS A 365 0.37 22.41 2.54
C LYS A 365 1.25 21.18 2.56
N TYR A 366 1.89 20.90 3.70
CA TYR A 366 2.75 19.74 3.92
C TYR A 366 2.06 18.64 4.74
N GLY A 367 2.73 17.49 4.84
CA GLY A 367 2.28 16.36 5.68
C GLY A 367 1.53 15.28 4.92
N TYR A 368 1.71 15.20 3.61
CA TYR A 368 1.13 14.13 2.78
C TYR A 368 2.12 13.00 2.58
N ILE A 369 1.66 11.75 2.72
CA ILE A 369 2.41 10.54 2.45
C ILE A 369 2.22 10.15 0.97
N PHE A 370 3.34 10.04 0.25
CA PHE A 370 3.41 9.64 -1.17
C PHE A 370 3.86 8.18 -1.35
N GLY A 371 4.37 7.59 -0.28
CA GLY A 371 4.99 6.28 -0.25
C GLY A 371 5.44 5.93 1.16
N ILE A 372 6.01 4.75 1.31
CA ILE A 372 6.62 4.27 2.55
C ILE A 372 7.97 3.60 2.29
N ASN A 373 8.83 3.55 3.30
CA ASN A 373 10.02 2.69 3.28
C ASN A 373 9.57 1.23 3.17
N SER A 374 9.82 0.56 2.06
CA SER A 374 9.35 -0.81 1.83
C SER A 374 10.53 -1.78 1.82
N TRP A 375 11.45 -1.64 0.87
CA TRP A 375 12.53 -2.60 0.71
C TRP A 375 13.84 -1.96 0.26
N ILE A 376 14.91 -2.74 0.39
CA ILE A 376 16.26 -2.35 -0.01
C ILE A 376 16.91 -3.45 -0.87
N ARG A 377 17.92 -3.07 -1.66
CA ARG A 377 18.74 -4.03 -2.39
C ARG A 377 19.96 -4.42 -1.57
N GLY A 378 20.01 -5.69 -1.17
CA GLY A 378 21.11 -6.27 -0.39
C GLY A 378 20.99 -5.99 1.11
N LYS A 379 21.57 -6.87 1.92
CA LYS A 379 21.58 -6.78 3.39
C LYS A 379 22.15 -5.46 3.91
N THR A 380 21.47 -4.84 4.87
CA THR A 380 21.92 -3.62 5.59
C THR A 380 22.07 -2.37 4.74
N ASN A 381 21.46 -2.35 3.56
CA ASN A 381 21.41 -1.21 2.63
C ASN A 381 22.79 -0.71 2.18
N PRO A 382 23.62 -1.57 1.57
CA PRO A 382 24.98 -1.21 1.18
C PRO A 382 24.99 -0.12 0.09
N ASN A 383 23.92 -0.07 -0.70
CA ASN A 383 23.76 0.87 -1.82
C ASN A 383 23.12 2.20 -1.39
N LYS A 384 22.75 2.36 -0.11
CA LYS A 384 22.03 3.53 0.40
C LYS A 384 20.81 3.87 -0.45
N GLN A 385 20.00 2.85 -0.77
CA GLN A 385 18.80 2.95 -1.58
C GLN A 385 17.61 2.35 -0.86
N MET A 386 16.55 3.15 -0.72
CA MET A 386 15.25 2.71 -0.22
C MET A 386 14.22 2.80 -1.33
N TYR A 387 13.43 1.74 -1.45
CA TYR A 387 12.38 1.62 -2.45
C TYR A 387 11.01 1.70 -1.79
N SER A 388 10.06 2.27 -2.52
CA SER A 388 8.67 2.39 -2.11
C SER A 388 7.74 1.95 -3.23
N PRO A 389 6.65 1.20 -2.93
CA PRO A 389 5.56 1.05 -3.87
C PRO A 389 4.93 2.44 -4.11
N PRO A 390 4.80 2.90 -5.37
CA PRO A 390 4.06 4.12 -5.63
C PRO A 390 2.62 4.03 -5.13
N PHE A 391 2.14 5.15 -4.59
CA PHE A 391 0.74 5.30 -4.22
C PHE A 391 -0.09 5.56 -5.46
N GLY A 392 -0.72 4.51 -5.98
CA GLY A 392 -1.64 4.56 -7.14
C GLY A 392 -3.10 4.31 -6.77
N LYS A 393 -3.86 3.71 -7.69
CA LYS A 393 -5.26 3.33 -7.45
C LYS A 393 -5.42 2.33 -6.30
N ASN A 394 -4.40 1.51 -6.04
CA ASN A 394 -4.42 0.50 -4.98
C ASN A 394 -4.60 1.15 -3.59
N ILE A 395 -3.78 2.13 -3.21
CA ILE A 395 -3.93 2.76 -1.89
C ILE A 395 -5.27 3.50 -1.76
N GLU A 396 -5.75 4.11 -2.85
CA GLU A 396 -7.07 4.76 -2.87
C GLU A 396 -8.18 3.75 -2.62
N ASN A 397 -8.17 2.62 -3.33
CA ASN A 397 -9.18 1.57 -3.15
C ASN A 397 -9.11 0.98 -1.75
N MET A 398 -7.91 0.74 -1.20
CA MET A 398 -7.76 0.20 0.15
C MET A 398 -8.25 1.18 1.22
N TYR A 399 -7.93 2.47 1.08
CA TYR A 399 -8.45 3.50 1.97
C TYR A 399 -9.99 3.55 1.93
N LYS A 400 -10.58 3.56 0.73
CA LYS A 400 -12.04 3.52 0.55
C LYS A 400 -12.68 2.24 1.08
N CYS A 401 -12.01 1.09 0.89
CA CYS A 401 -12.43 -0.19 1.47
C CYS A 401 -12.45 -0.10 3.00
N PHE A 402 -11.40 0.47 3.57
CA PHE A 402 -11.30 0.61 5.02
C PHE A 402 -12.47 1.43 5.59
N LEU A 403 -12.87 2.49 4.87
CA LEU A 403 -14.00 3.38 5.17
C LEU A 403 -15.39 2.79 4.85
N LYS A 404 -15.47 1.52 4.44
CA LYS A 404 -16.73 0.85 4.07
C LYS A 404 -17.50 1.59 2.97
N GLU A 405 -16.80 2.16 1.99
CA GLU A 405 -17.46 2.74 0.82
C GLU A 405 -18.02 1.63 -0.09
N ARG A 406 -19.24 1.82 -0.60
CA ARG A 406 -19.93 0.86 -1.48
C ARG A 406 -19.39 0.97 -2.91
N GLY A 407 -19.49 -0.12 -3.66
CA GLY A 407 -19.17 -0.14 -5.10
C GLY A 407 -17.68 -0.10 -5.42
N ILE A 408 -16.82 -0.39 -4.44
CA ILE A 408 -15.38 -0.54 -4.64
C ILE A 408 -15.11 -2.03 -4.89
N PRO A 409 -14.67 -2.43 -6.10
CA PRO A 409 -14.37 -3.83 -6.38
C PRO A 409 -13.35 -4.39 -5.40
N GLY A 410 -13.49 -5.65 -5.01
CA GLY A 410 -12.48 -6.36 -4.22
C GLY A 410 -12.39 -6.01 -2.74
N CYS A 411 -13.23 -5.10 -2.24
CA CYS A 411 -13.43 -4.97 -0.80
C CYS A 411 -14.10 -6.24 -0.24
N PRO A 412 -13.84 -6.61 1.03
CA PRO A 412 -14.35 -7.84 1.62
C PRO A 412 -15.83 -7.79 2.05
N TYR A 413 -16.62 -6.78 1.65
CA TYR A 413 -17.98 -6.55 2.13
C TYR A 413 -18.94 -6.08 1.04
#